data_AF-A0A956REP8-F1
#
_entry.id   AF-A0A956REP8-F1
#
_cell.length_a   1.000
_cell.length_b   1.000
_cell.length_c   1.000
_cell.angle_alpha   90.00
_cell.angle_beta   90.00
_cell.angle_gamma   90.00
#
_symmetry.space_group_name_H-M   'P 1'
#
loop_
_entity.id
_entity.type
_entity.pdbx_description
1 polymer ?
#
loop_
_entity_poly.entity_id
_entity_poly.type
_entity_poly.pdbx_seq_one_letter_code
_entity_poly.pdbx_strand_id
1 'polypeptide(L)'
;MTLEQLLKHKPAASFTAQELSGKAFWRLQRGEHHAAHLLFEAACARARETGETWRCHRNRAATALFDSGAIAQALPRVHEVLDDYEAHPEARDDRHWVEHATQRLHRLAYQEQPASFETRYRELTARASRIQGRSSPWIHPFQEELLGFARELGLKAIARELIEVIAARRPMPRALRRRLDELERWAKSPGSLA
;
A
#
# COMPACT_ATOMS: atom_id res chain seq x y z
N MET A 1 -9.84 17.75 -13.80
CA MET A 1 -10.80 16.75 -14.33
C MET A 1 -11.75 16.39 -13.20
N THR A 2 -13.06 16.54 -13.39
CA THR A 2 -14.09 16.30 -12.36
C THR A 2 -14.79 14.95 -12.57
N LEU A 3 -15.54 14.47 -11.56
CA LEU A 3 -16.35 13.27 -11.69
C LEU A 3 -17.40 13.39 -12.80
N GLU A 4 -18.05 14.55 -12.91
CA GLU A 4 -19.03 14.84 -13.96
C GLU A 4 -18.43 14.68 -15.37
N GLN A 5 -17.22 15.22 -15.58
CA GLN A 5 -16.48 15.07 -16.84
C GLN A 5 -16.15 13.59 -17.12
N LEU A 6 -15.73 12.84 -16.09
CA LEU A 6 -15.43 11.40 -16.22
C LEU A 6 -16.65 10.56 -16.57
N LEU A 7 -17.84 10.99 -16.16
CA LEU A 7 -19.12 10.34 -16.41
C LEU A 7 -19.87 10.92 -17.62
N LYS A 8 -19.25 11.83 -18.38
CA LYS A 8 -19.87 12.51 -19.53
C LYS A 8 -21.20 13.18 -19.16
N HIS A 9 -21.22 13.89 -18.03
CA HIS A 9 -22.38 14.60 -17.47
C HIS A 9 -23.57 13.71 -17.07
N LYS A 10 -23.40 12.37 -17.10
CA LYS A 10 -24.40 11.47 -16.51
C LYS A 10 -24.24 11.46 -14.99
N PRO A 11 -25.34 11.46 -14.21
CA PRO A 11 -25.24 11.37 -12.76
C PRO A 11 -24.66 10.01 -12.35
N ALA A 12 -23.89 9.98 -11.25
CA ALA A 12 -23.27 8.75 -10.75
C ALA A 12 -24.30 7.65 -10.44
N ALA A 13 -25.51 8.03 -10.01
CA ALA A 13 -26.62 7.11 -9.75
C ALA A 13 -27.10 6.32 -10.99
N SER A 14 -26.75 6.75 -12.21
CA SER A 14 -27.03 6.01 -13.44
C SER A 14 -26.11 4.80 -13.66
N PHE A 15 -25.14 4.57 -12.76
CA PHE A 15 -24.19 3.48 -12.84
C PHE A 15 -24.27 2.59 -11.60
N THR A 16 -23.90 1.33 -11.74
CA THR A 16 -23.66 0.44 -10.60
C THR A 16 -22.30 0.74 -9.97
N ALA A 17 -22.09 0.29 -8.72
CA ALA A 17 -20.77 0.40 -8.08
C ALA A 17 -19.68 -0.33 -8.88
N GLN A 18 -20.04 -1.48 -9.46
CA GLN A 18 -19.13 -2.26 -10.32
C GLN A 18 -18.76 -1.50 -11.61
N GLU A 19 -19.70 -0.85 -12.28
CA GLU A 19 -19.41 -0.06 -13.49
C GLU A 19 -18.49 1.13 -13.18
N LEU A 20 -18.75 1.83 -12.08
CA LEU A 20 -17.89 2.93 -11.60
C LEU A 20 -16.49 2.43 -11.27
N SER A 21 -16.39 1.31 -10.56
CA SER A 21 -15.12 0.65 -10.24
C SER A 21 -14.38 0.19 -11.51
N GLY A 22 -15.08 -0.36 -12.51
CA GLY A 22 -14.49 -0.74 -13.79
C GLY A 22 -13.88 0.44 -14.52
N LYS A 23 -14.58 1.58 -14.56
CA LYS A 23 -14.04 2.84 -15.09
C LYS A 23 -12.83 3.32 -14.27
N ALA A 24 -12.88 3.22 -12.95
CA ALA A 24 -11.77 3.60 -12.08
C ALA A 24 -10.51 2.77 -12.36
N PHE A 25 -10.65 1.45 -12.52
CA PHE A 25 -9.53 0.58 -12.90
C PHE A 25 -8.93 0.96 -14.25
N TRP A 26 -9.76 1.27 -15.24
CA TRP A 26 -9.27 1.71 -16.55
C TRP A 26 -8.41 2.97 -16.46
N ARG A 27 -8.78 3.91 -15.58
CA ARG A 27 -7.97 5.11 -15.27
C ARG A 27 -6.68 4.77 -14.54
N LEU A 28 -6.74 3.87 -13.56
CA LEU A 28 -5.58 3.44 -12.79
C LEU A 28 -4.49 2.80 -13.67
N GLN A 29 -4.88 1.97 -14.64
CA GLN A 29 -3.94 1.34 -15.59
C GLN A 29 -3.21 2.34 -16.49
N ARG A 30 -3.69 3.58 -16.57
CA ARG A 30 -3.11 4.67 -17.35
C ARG A 30 -2.34 5.68 -16.48
N GLY A 31 -2.16 5.40 -15.19
CA GLY A 31 -1.55 6.33 -14.23
C GLY A 31 -2.42 7.53 -13.89
N GLU A 32 -3.71 7.52 -14.25
CA GLU A 32 -4.64 8.63 -14.00
C GLU A 32 -5.22 8.53 -12.58
N HIS A 33 -4.35 8.56 -11.57
CA HIS A 33 -4.66 8.23 -10.17
C HIS A 33 -5.76 9.10 -9.55
N HIS A 34 -5.73 10.42 -9.76
CA HIS A 34 -6.77 11.31 -9.23
C HIS A 34 -8.15 11.01 -9.86
N ALA A 35 -8.17 10.67 -11.16
CA ALA A 35 -9.40 10.29 -11.84
C ALA A 35 -9.97 8.97 -11.30
N ALA A 36 -9.08 7.99 -11.06
CA ALA A 36 -9.44 6.73 -10.45
C ALA A 36 -10.00 6.94 -9.03
N HIS A 37 -9.39 7.81 -8.23
CA HIS A 37 -9.88 8.18 -6.90
C HIS A 37 -11.34 8.67 -6.95
N LEU A 38 -11.66 9.64 -7.80
CA LEU A 38 -13.02 10.19 -7.92
C LEU A 38 -14.06 9.11 -8.28
N LEU A 39 -13.69 8.17 -9.17
CA LEU A 39 -14.56 7.08 -9.58
C LEU A 39 -14.71 6.00 -8.49
N PHE A 40 -13.67 5.72 -7.70
CA PHE A 40 -13.76 4.82 -6.55
C PHE A 40 -14.57 5.42 -5.41
N GLU A 41 -14.50 6.72 -5.16
CA GLU A 41 -15.39 7.41 -4.22
C GLU A 41 -16.86 7.28 -4.66
N ALA A 42 -17.13 7.51 -5.94
CA ALA A 42 -18.48 7.34 -6.49
C ALA A 42 -18.96 5.87 -6.38
N ALA A 43 -18.07 4.89 -6.65
CA ALA A 43 -18.38 3.48 -6.49
C ALA A 43 -18.68 3.12 -5.02
N CYS A 44 -17.92 3.67 -4.07
CA CYS A 44 -18.13 3.50 -2.64
C CYS A 44 -19.48 4.06 -2.19
N ALA A 45 -19.81 5.28 -2.61
CA ALA A 45 -21.10 5.90 -2.34
C ALA A 45 -22.24 5.04 -2.90
N ARG A 46 -22.12 4.59 -4.16
CA ARG A 46 -23.13 3.75 -4.78
C ARG A 46 -23.31 2.41 -4.08
N ALA A 47 -22.22 1.74 -3.70
CA ALA A 47 -22.28 0.48 -2.98
C ALA A 47 -22.96 0.64 -1.61
N ARG A 48 -22.73 1.76 -0.91
CA ARG A 48 -23.45 2.06 0.35
C ARG A 48 -24.95 2.25 0.14
N GLU A 49 -25.35 2.95 -0.91
CA GLU A 49 -26.76 3.17 -1.25
C GLU A 49 -27.48 1.86 -1.59
N THR A 50 -26.81 0.93 -2.28
CA THR A 50 -27.40 -0.32 -2.74
C THR A 50 -27.22 -1.50 -1.77
N GLY A 51 -26.55 -1.29 -0.63
CA GLY A 51 -26.28 -2.34 0.37
C GLY A 51 -25.19 -3.34 -0.06
N GLU A 52 -24.37 -2.99 -1.05
CA GLU A 52 -23.23 -3.77 -1.52
C GLU A 52 -21.98 -3.55 -0.66
N THR A 53 -20.97 -4.41 -0.83
CA THR A 53 -19.68 -4.30 -0.13
C THR A 53 -18.91 -3.05 -0.57
N TRP A 54 -18.89 -2.02 0.27
CA TRP A 54 -18.28 -0.73 -0.04
C TRP A 54 -16.82 -0.57 0.41
N ARG A 55 -16.35 -1.37 1.38
CA ARG A 55 -15.00 -1.22 1.99
C ARG A 55 -13.88 -1.27 0.96
N CYS A 56 -13.95 -2.21 0.02
CA CYS A 56 -12.95 -2.34 -1.03
C CYS A 56 -12.86 -1.09 -1.94
N HIS A 57 -13.98 -0.42 -2.22
CA HIS A 57 -14.01 0.82 -3.01
C HIS A 57 -13.45 2.00 -2.22
N ARG A 58 -13.79 2.15 -0.93
CA ARG A 58 -13.20 3.17 -0.05
C ARG A 58 -11.67 3.03 0.00
N ASN A 59 -11.17 1.82 0.23
CA ASN A 59 -9.73 1.58 0.38
C ASN A 59 -8.99 1.85 -0.95
N ARG A 60 -9.59 1.50 -2.10
CA ARG A 60 -9.09 1.87 -3.43
C ARG A 60 -9.07 3.38 -3.65
N ALA A 61 -10.11 4.08 -3.21
CA ALA A 61 -10.16 5.53 -3.31
C ALA A 61 -9.04 6.20 -2.50
N ALA A 62 -8.80 5.75 -1.26
CA ALA A 62 -7.72 6.26 -0.40
C ALA A 62 -6.33 6.03 -1.03
N THR A 63 -6.08 4.82 -1.52
CA THR A 63 -4.80 4.48 -2.17
C THR A 63 -4.59 5.23 -3.48
N ALA A 64 -5.62 5.39 -4.31
CA ALA A 64 -5.54 6.18 -5.54
C ALA A 64 -5.32 7.67 -5.27
N LEU A 65 -5.89 8.23 -4.19
CA LEU A 65 -5.64 9.62 -3.80
C LEU A 65 -4.19 9.83 -3.34
N PHE A 66 -3.66 8.85 -2.60
CA PHE A 66 -2.26 8.85 -2.20
C PHE A 66 -1.35 8.81 -3.43
N ASP A 67 -1.60 7.86 -4.34
CA ASP A 67 -0.81 7.66 -5.56
C ASP A 67 -0.96 8.84 -6.54
N SER A 68 -1.97 9.70 -6.39
CA SER A 68 -2.11 10.95 -7.16
C SER A 68 -1.29 12.12 -6.63
N GLY A 69 -0.53 11.93 -5.54
CA GLY A 69 0.29 12.96 -4.91
C GLY A 69 -0.47 13.92 -3.98
N ALA A 70 -1.77 13.69 -3.73
CA ALA A 70 -2.57 14.51 -2.81
C ALA A 70 -2.35 14.07 -1.35
N ILE A 71 -1.09 14.02 -0.92
CA ILE A 71 -0.66 13.35 0.33
C ILE A 71 -1.40 13.87 1.56
N ALA A 72 -1.55 15.19 1.72
CA ALA A 72 -2.22 15.79 2.86
C ALA A 72 -3.68 15.33 3.02
N GLN A 73 -4.38 15.11 1.89
CA GLN A 73 -5.78 14.64 1.89
C GLN A 73 -5.86 13.11 2.01
N ALA A 74 -4.89 12.40 1.44
CA ALA A 74 -4.85 10.95 1.42
C ALA A 74 -4.46 10.35 2.77
N LEU A 75 -3.53 10.98 3.49
CA LEU A 75 -2.96 10.43 4.72
C LEU A 75 -4.01 10.04 5.78
N PRO A 76 -4.97 10.91 6.18
CA PRO A 76 -6.01 10.49 7.13
C PRO A 76 -6.82 9.31 6.61
N ARG A 77 -7.17 9.29 5.31
CA ARG A 77 -7.92 8.18 4.69
C ARG A 77 -7.14 6.87 4.65
N VAL A 78 -5.83 6.92 4.47
CA VAL A 78 -4.96 5.74 4.53
C VAL A 78 -4.88 5.20 5.96
N HIS A 79 -4.80 6.07 6.97
CA HIS A 79 -4.90 5.66 8.37
C HIS A 79 -6.27 5.07 8.71
N GLU A 80 -7.36 5.65 8.22
CA GLU A 80 -8.71 5.10 8.39
C GLU A 80 -8.85 3.67 7.85
N VAL A 81 -8.07 3.27 6.83
CA VAL A 81 -8.04 1.87 6.39
C VAL A 81 -7.51 0.97 7.51
N LEU A 82 -6.40 1.34 8.14
CA LEU A 82 -5.80 0.57 9.23
C LEU A 82 -6.71 0.55 10.46
N ASP A 83 -7.25 1.71 10.84
CA ASP A 83 -8.14 1.86 11.99
C ASP A 83 -9.39 0.99 11.84
N ASP A 84 -9.97 0.97 10.63
CA ASP A 84 -11.16 0.19 10.31
C ASP A 84 -10.93 -1.32 10.41
N TYR A 85 -9.80 -1.85 9.92
CA TYR A 85 -9.49 -3.28 10.07
C TYR A 85 -9.07 -3.66 11.49
N GLU A 86 -8.51 -2.73 12.26
CA GLU A 86 -8.22 -2.94 13.68
C GLU A 86 -9.53 -3.01 14.50
N ALA A 87 -10.52 -2.18 14.16
CA ALA A 87 -11.83 -2.18 14.80
C ALA A 87 -12.74 -3.34 14.36
N HIS A 88 -12.53 -3.88 13.16
CA HIS A 88 -13.36 -4.93 12.54
C HIS A 88 -12.55 -6.19 12.21
N PRO A 89 -12.03 -6.93 13.21
CA PRO A 89 -11.22 -8.12 12.97
C PRO A 89 -11.98 -9.25 12.24
N GLU A 90 -13.31 -9.23 12.22
CA GLU A 90 -14.17 -10.12 11.46
C GLU A 90 -14.05 -9.93 9.93
N ALA A 91 -13.63 -8.75 9.45
CA ALA A 91 -13.50 -8.42 8.03
C ALA A 91 -12.22 -9.06 7.42
N ARG A 92 -12.16 -10.39 7.40
CA ARG A 92 -10.95 -11.15 7.04
C ARG A 92 -10.62 -11.14 5.55
N ASP A 93 -11.63 -11.16 4.69
CA ASP A 93 -11.48 -11.45 3.25
C ASP A 93 -10.66 -10.37 2.51
N ASP A 94 -10.60 -9.16 3.07
CA ASP A 94 -10.00 -7.99 2.41
C ASP A 94 -8.79 -7.41 3.17
N ARG A 95 -8.18 -8.16 4.10
CA ARG A 95 -7.02 -7.72 4.90
C ARG A 95 -5.75 -7.39 4.10
N HIS A 96 -5.70 -7.72 2.81
CA HIS A 96 -4.64 -7.27 1.92
C HIS A 96 -4.59 -5.73 1.79
N TRP A 97 -5.73 -5.04 2.01
CA TRP A 97 -5.77 -3.57 2.06
C TRP A 97 -4.94 -2.96 3.18
N VAL A 98 -4.76 -3.67 4.31
CA VAL A 98 -3.87 -3.26 5.39
C VAL A 98 -2.46 -3.06 4.86
N GLU A 99 -1.97 -4.02 4.06
CA GLU A 99 -0.62 -3.91 3.53
C GLU A 99 -0.49 -2.88 2.41
N HIS A 100 -1.52 -2.71 1.57
CA HIS A 100 -1.52 -1.60 0.61
C HIS A 100 -1.48 -0.24 1.30
N ALA A 101 -2.19 -0.06 2.42
CA ALA A 101 -2.14 1.16 3.22
C ALA A 101 -0.75 1.33 3.86
N THR A 102 -0.25 0.29 4.53
CA THR A 102 1.07 0.27 5.17
C THR A 102 2.20 0.55 4.17
N GLN A 103 2.13 0.01 2.94
CA GLN A 103 3.10 0.29 1.87
C GLN A 103 3.24 1.78 1.58
N ARG A 104 2.12 2.49 1.50
CA ARG A 104 2.11 3.94 1.22
C ARG A 104 2.67 4.73 2.39
N LEU A 105 2.37 4.31 3.62
CA LEU A 105 2.94 4.91 4.83
C LEU A 105 4.46 4.69 4.93
N HIS A 106 4.98 3.52 4.55
CA HIS A 106 6.42 3.30 4.49
C HIS A 106 7.11 4.14 3.42
N ARG A 107 6.50 4.25 2.22
CA ARG A 107 7.02 5.14 1.16
C ARG A 107 7.09 6.58 1.64
N LEU A 108 6.04 7.06 2.29
CA LEU A 108 6.00 8.40 2.86
C LEU A 108 7.08 8.59 3.93
N ALA A 109 7.23 7.62 4.84
CA ALA A 109 8.26 7.68 5.87
C ALA A 109 9.67 7.75 5.28
N TYR A 110 9.94 6.98 4.22
CA TYR A 110 11.23 7.01 3.53
C TYR A 110 11.47 8.35 2.82
N GLN A 111 10.46 8.91 2.14
CA GLN A 111 10.57 10.14 1.37
C GLN A 111 10.67 11.40 2.25
N GLU A 112 9.85 11.50 3.29
CA GLU A 112 9.69 12.74 4.08
C GLU A 112 10.46 12.72 5.40
N GLN A 113 10.72 11.53 5.96
CA GLN A 113 11.30 11.37 7.28
C GLN A 113 12.37 10.26 7.34
N PRO A 114 13.39 10.27 6.45
CA PRO A 114 14.37 9.19 6.36
C PRO A 114 15.09 8.92 7.70
N ALA A 115 15.33 9.96 8.50
CA ALA A 115 15.95 9.84 9.82
C ALA A 115 15.10 9.06 10.84
N SER A 116 13.77 9.04 10.70
CA SER A 116 12.85 8.30 11.57
C SER A 116 12.33 7.01 10.93
N PHE A 117 12.80 6.67 9.72
CA PHE A 117 12.28 5.54 8.95
C PHE A 117 12.37 4.23 9.73
N GLU A 118 13.46 3.96 10.45
CA GLU A 118 13.58 2.73 11.25
C GLU A 118 12.46 2.62 12.29
N THR A 119 12.24 3.66 13.10
CA THR A 119 11.16 3.69 14.09
C THR A 119 9.80 3.51 13.44
N ARG A 120 9.52 4.27 12.37
CA ARG A 120 8.27 4.16 11.60
C ARG A 120 8.08 2.78 10.99
N TYR A 121 9.17 2.17 10.51
CA TYR A 121 9.14 0.83 9.95
C TYR A 121 8.67 -0.18 10.99
N ARG A 122 9.24 -0.13 12.20
CA ARG A 122 8.87 -1.02 13.31
C ARG A 122 7.41 -0.82 13.72
N GLU A 123 6.98 0.42 13.92
CA GLU A 123 5.61 0.77 14.31
C GLU A 123 4.58 0.24 13.31
N LEU A 124 4.77 0.57 12.03
CA LEU A 124 3.84 0.21 10.96
C LEU A 124 3.79 -1.30 10.72
N THR A 125 4.94 -1.96 10.76
CA THR A 125 5.04 -3.41 10.56
C THR A 125 4.41 -4.18 11.71
N ALA A 126 4.64 -3.75 12.96
CA ALA A 126 4.03 -4.34 14.13
C ALA A 126 2.50 -4.17 14.10
N ARG A 127 2.01 -2.97 13.79
CA ARG A 127 0.58 -2.70 13.67
C ARG A 127 -0.07 -3.54 12.58
N ALA A 128 0.50 -3.56 11.37
CA ALA A 128 0.00 -4.37 10.27
C ALA A 128 -0.04 -5.86 10.64
N SER A 129 1.01 -6.36 11.30
CA SER A 129 1.08 -7.77 11.72
C SER A 129 -0.01 -8.15 12.71
N ARG A 130 -0.31 -7.27 13.70
CA ARG A 130 -1.43 -7.48 14.64
C ARG A 130 -2.78 -7.54 13.93
N ILE A 131 -3.05 -6.57 13.04
CA ILE A 131 -4.31 -6.49 12.30
C ILE A 131 -4.49 -7.72 11.40
N GLN A 132 -3.41 -8.13 10.71
CA GLN A 132 -3.47 -9.25 9.77
C GLN A 132 -3.45 -10.62 10.46
N GLY A 133 -2.91 -10.72 11.68
CA GLY A 133 -2.70 -11.99 12.38
C GLY A 133 -1.56 -12.82 11.79
N ARG A 134 -0.61 -12.19 11.10
CA ARG A 134 0.59 -12.80 10.51
C ARG A 134 1.70 -11.77 10.35
N SER A 135 2.93 -12.23 10.12
CA SER A 135 4.04 -11.31 9.85
C SER A 135 3.81 -10.48 8.58
N SER A 136 4.00 -9.17 8.71
CA SER A 136 4.08 -8.19 7.62
C SER A 136 5.55 -7.75 7.44
N PRO A 137 5.97 -7.21 6.29
CA PRO A 137 5.29 -7.25 4.98
C PRO A 137 5.23 -8.67 4.38
N TRP A 138 4.19 -9.00 3.62
CA TRP A 138 4.05 -10.28 2.90
C TRP A 138 3.84 -10.14 1.37
N ILE A 139 3.40 -8.98 0.87
CA ILE A 139 3.16 -8.71 -0.55
C ILE A 139 4.48 -8.52 -1.32
N HIS A 140 4.55 -9.15 -2.50
CA HIS A 140 5.57 -8.87 -3.52
C HIS A 140 4.99 -7.87 -4.54
N PRO A 141 5.76 -6.88 -5.05
CA PRO A 141 7.20 -6.64 -4.84
C PRO A 141 7.54 -5.70 -3.66
N PHE A 142 6.63 -5.51 -2.71
CA PHE A 142 6.82 -4.48 -1.67
C PHE A 142 7.99 -4.79 -0.72
N GLN A 143 8.26 -6.06 -0.43
CA GLN A 143 9.43 -6.45 0.37
C GLN A 143 10.76 -6.02 -0.28
N GLU A 144 10.89 -6.18 -1.60
CA GLU A 144 12.08 -5.78 -2.35
C GLU A 144 12.27 -4.25 -2.34
N GLU A 145 11.17 -3.50 -2.38
CA GLU A 145 11.17 -2.05 -2.25
C GLU A 145 11.65 -1.60 -0.85
N LEU A 146 11.09 -2.18 0.22
CA LEU A 146 11.54 -1.92 1.59
C LEU A 146 13.02 -2.27 1.81
N LEU A 147 13.49 -3.37 1.18
CA LEU A 147 14.89 -3.75 1.24
C LEU A 147 15.79 -2.72 0.53
N GLY A 148 15.29 -2.11 -0.55
CA GLY A 148 15.93 -0.95 -1.18
C GLY A 148 16.07 0.22 -0.21
N PHE A 149 14.99 0.62 0.45
CA PHE A 149 15.01 1.71 1.43
C PHE A 149 15.98 1.43 2.58
N ALA A 150 15.94 0.21 3.14
CA ALA A 150 16.84 -0.19 4.23
C ALA A 150 18.31 -0.15 3.81
N ARG A 151 18.62 -0.53 2.56
CA ARG A 151 19.99 -0.44 2.02
C ARG A 151 20.47 1.01 1.94
N GLU A 152 19.67 1.87 1.33
CA GLU A 152 20.02 3.27 1.10
C GLU A 152 20.19 4.05 2.41
N LEU A 153 19.37 3.73 3.42
CA LEU A 153 19.44 4.34 4.74
C LEU A 153 20.47 3.67 5.68
N GLY A 154 21.21 2.66 5.24
CA GLY A 154 22.21 1.98 6.08
C GLY A 154 21.63 1.08 7.17
N LEU A 155 20.35 0.75 7.12
CA LEU A 155 19.60 0.03 8.17
C LEU A 155 19.80 -1.49 8.06
N LYS A 156 21.02 -1.94 8.39
CA LYS A 156 21.44 -3.35 8.24
C LYS A 156 20.54 -4.34 8.99
N ALA A 157 19.99 -3.97 10.15
CA ALA A 157 19.11 -4.86 10.92
C ALA A 157 17.81 -5.17 10.15
N ILE A 158 17.11 -4.13 9.69
CA ILE A 158 15.89 -4.27 8.87
C ILE A 158 16.20 -5.02 7.56
N ALA A 159 17.34 -4.73 6.93
CA ALA A 159 17.72 -5.44 5.71
C ALA A 159 17.89 -6.94 5.91
N ARG A 160 18.49 -7.40 7.02
CA ARG A 160 18.63 -8.84 7.33
C ARG A 160 17.27 -9.51 7.45
N GLU A 161 16.34 -8.90 8.18
CA GLU A 161 14.98 -9.43 8.32
C GLU A 161 14.28 -9.56 6.97
N LEU A 162 14.34 -8.52 6.14
CA LEU A 162 13.72 -8.54 4.81
C LEU A 162 14.38 -9.56 3.88
N ILE A 163 15.71 -9.75 3.96
CA ILE A 163 16.42 -10.79 3.20
C ILE A 163 15.89 -12.17 3.57
N GLU A 164 15.74 -12.48 4.86
CA GLU A 164 15.21 -13.76 5.32
C GLU A 164 13.79 -14.02 4.79
N VAL A 165 12.92 -13.00 4.88
CA VAL A 165 11.55 -13.09 4.39
C VAL A 165 11.49 -13.30 2.87
N ILE A 166 12.30 -12.57 2.10
CA ILE A 166 12.34 -12.71 0.63
C ILE A 166 12.98 -14.07 0.26
N ALA A 167 14.03 -14.50 0.95
CA ALA A 167 14.72 -15.78 0.73
C ALA A 167 13.78 -16.99 0.90
N ALA A 168 12.79 -16.89 1.79
CA ALA A 168 11.79 -17.93 2.00
C ALA A 168 10.82 -18.12 0.80
N ARG A 169 10.75 -17.15 -0.13
CA ARG A 169 9.85 -17.22 -1.29
C ARG A 169 10.32 -18.26 -2.31
N ARG A 170 9.39 -19.09 -2.80
CA ARG A 170 9.63 -20.04 -3.90
C ARG A 170 8.54 -19.92 -4.98
N PRO A 171 8.89 -20.00 -6.28
CA PRO A 171 10.24 -20.01 -6.84
C PRO A 171 10.91 -18.61 -6.79
N MET A 172 12.24 -18.58 -6.75
CA MET A 172 13.02 -17.33 -6.72
C MET A 172 13.80 -17.16 -8.04
N PRO A 173 13.62 -16.04 -8.77
CA PRO A 173 14.40 -15.75 -9.96
C PRO A 173 15.91 -15.67 -9.67
N ARG A 174 16.74 -16.18 -10.58
CA ARG A 174 18.21 -16.19 -10.41
C ARG A 174 18.79 -14.79 -10.19
N ALA A 175 18.25 -13.78 -10.86
CA ALA A 175 18.65 -12.39 -10.70
C ALA A 175 18.37 -11.88 -9.27
N LEU A 176 17.19 -12.19 -8.72
CA LEU A 176 16.84 -11.83 -7.34
C LEU A 176 17.74 -12.54 -6.33
N ARG A 177 18.03 -13.83 -6.55
CA ARG A 177 18.96 -14.58 -5.68
C ARG A 177 20.34 -13.92 -5.60
N ARG A 178 20.95 -13.60 -6.76
CA ARG A 178 22.25 -12.93 -6.80
C ARG A 178 22.24 -11.59 -6.05
N ARG A 179 21.16 -10.81 -6.24
CA ARG A 179 20.97 -9.54 -5.54
C ARG A 179 20.86 -9.73 -4.02
N LEU A 180 20.15 -10.77 -3.56
CA LEU A 180 20.07 -11.09 -2.13
C LEU A 180 21.43 -11.50 -1.57
N ASP A 181 22.22 -12.31 -2.27
CA ASP A 181 23.56 -12.73 -1.82
C ASP A 181 24.51 -11.51 -1.65
N GLU A 182 24.41 -10.52 -2.53
CA GLU A 182 25.14 -9.25 -2.41
C GLU A 182 24.68 -8.43 -1.19
N LEU A 183 23.38 -8.30 -1.01
CA LEU A 183 22.79 -7.56 0.10
C LEU A 183 23.06 -8.24 1.45
N GLU A 184 23.09 -9.56 1.49
CA GLU A 184 23.40 -10.34 2.68
C GLU A 184 24.85 -10.11 3.12
N ARG A 185 25.80 -10.13 2.18
CA ARG A 185 27.20 -9.79 2.46
C ARG A 185 27.34 -8.36 2.98
N TRP A 186 26.67 -7.41 2.34
CA TRP A 186 26.65 -6.02 2.82
C TRP A 186 26.07 -5.92 4.23
N ALA A 187 24.93 -6.55 4.49
CA ALA A 187 24.26 -6.50 5.77
C ALA A 187 25.07 -7.17 6.89
N LYS A 188 25.91 -8.17 6.58
CA LYS A 188 26.82 -8.84 7.53
C LYS A 188 28.16 -8.13 7.73
N SER A 189 28.57 -7.25 6.82
CA SER A 189 29.83 -6.53 6.95
C SER A 189 29.86 -5.66 8.22
N PRO A 190 30.97 -5.62 8.98
CA PRO A 190 31.17 -4.61 10.02
C PRO A 190 31.14 -3.22 9.38
N GLY A 191 30.36 -2.29 9.95
CA GLY A 191 30.17 -0.96 9.36
C GLY A 191 31.46 -0.14 9.40
N SER A 192 31.86 0.44 8.26
CA SER A 192 32.66 1.65 8.25
C SER A 192 31.76 2.76 8.81
N LEU A 193 32.06 3.22 10.02
CA LEU A 193 31.58 4.51 10.51
C LEU A 193 32.16 5.56 9.55
N ALA A 194 31.30 6.19 8.75
CA ALA A 194 31.60 7.43 8.05
C ALA A 194 30.74 8.52 8.70
#